data_AF-A0A2G5F175-F1
#
_entry.id   AF-A0A2G5F175-F1
#
_cell.length_a   1.000
_cell.length_b   1.000
_cell.length_c   1.000
_cell.angle_alpha   90.00
_cell.angle_beta   90.00
_cell.angle_gamma   90.00
#
_symmetry.space_group_name_H-M   'P 1'
#
loop_
_entity.id
_entity.type
_entity.pdbx_description
1 polymer ?
#
loop_
_entity_poly.entity_id
_entity_poly.type
_entity_poly.pdbx_seq_one_letter_code
_entity_poly.pdbx_strand_id
1 'polypeptide(L)'
;MAEKLNLPIIDLSSSDQASTAQTIREACVHYGFFYLVNHGVEDELINKVFDESKKFFSLPMHEKMKLTRKENRGYSPLFAEKLDTSAKFMGDLKETFNIGPIKDLPHSVLNQWPSEEFLPSWRPTMTSYYDKVISAGKKLLTLIALALNLDETFFEKIGASHNPHAFLRLLHYPGEPASLHEETYGASAHSDYGMITLLATDGVRGLQACLEQ
;
A
#
# COMPACT_ATOMS: atom_id res chain seq x y z
N MET A 1 -21.61 1.09 16.91
CA MET A 1 -20.20 0.94 17.34
C MET A 1 -19.50 0.07 16.32
N ALA A 2 -18.30 0.41 15.90
CA ALA A 2 -17.53 -0.44 14.98
C ALA A 2 -17.20 -1.77 15.69
N GLU A 3 -17.57 -2.89 15.08
CA GLU A 3 -17.30 -4.22 15.61
C GLU A 3 -15.84 -4.61 15.29
N LYS A 4 -15.16 -5.24 16.25
CA LYS A 4 -13.81 -5.76 16.02
C LYS A 4 -13.94 -7.06 15.22
N LEU A 5 -13.63 -6.99 13.94
CA LEU A 5 -13.58 -8.17 13.06
C LEU A 5 -12.35 -9.03 13.41
N ASN A 6 -12.57 -10.33 13.56
CA ASN A 6 -11.49 -11.30 13.62
C ASN A 6 -11.18 -11.76 12.20
N LEU A 7 -10.31 -11.02 11.51
CA LEU A 7 -9.90 -11.33 10.14
C LEU A 7 -9.03 -12.60 10.13
N PRO A 8 -9.18 -13.48 9.10
CA PRO A 8 -8.30 -14.63 8.92
C PRO A 8 -6.83 -14.23 8.79
N ILE A 9 -5.94 -15.10 9.28
CA ILE A 9 -4.49 -14.97 9.12
C ILE A 9 -4.05 -16.01 8.08
N ILE A 10 -3.43 -15.54 7.01
CA ILE A 10 -2.93 -16.35 5.90
C ILE A 10 -1.41 -16.47 6.02
N ASP A 11 -0.92 -17.70 6.18
CA ASP A 11 0.51 -18.02 6.23
C ASP A 11 1.02 -18.36 4.82
N LEU A 12 1.84 -17.49 4.22
CA LEU A 12 2.41 -17.73 2.88
C LEU A 12 3.51 -18.79 2.83
N SER A 13 3.99 -19.26 3.99
CA SER A 13 4.96 -20.35 4.08
C SER A 13 4.31 -21.74 4.25
N SER A 14 2.98 -21.79 4.41
CA SER A 14 2.23 -23.04 4.55
C SER A 14 2.46 -23.98 3.36
N SER A 15 2.73 -25.24 3.65
CA SER A 15 2.83 -26.30 2.63
C SER A 15 1.46 -26.77 2.13
N ASP A 16 0.38 -26.53 2.88
CA ASP A 16 -0.98 -26.87 2.47
C ASP A 16 -1.61 -25.73 1.68
N GLN A 17 -1.22 -25.61 0.41
CA GLN A 17 -1.71 -24.55 -0.47
C GLN A 17 -3.22 -24.62 -0.71
N ALA A 18 -3.82 -25.82 -0.69
CA ALA A 18 -5.24 -26.00 -0.93
C ALA A 18 -6.07 -25.43 0.23
N SER A 19 -5.71 -25.75 1.48
CA SER A 19 -6.36 -25.18 2.66
C SER A 19 -6.14 -23.66 2.75
N THR A 20 -4.93 -23.19 2.46
CA THR A 20 -4.61 -21.76 2.41
C THR A 20 -5.45 -21.02 1.36
N ALA A 21 -5.58 -21.57 0.15
CA ALA A 21 -6.40 -21.01 -0.92
C ALA A 21 -7.88 -20.95 -0.54
N GLN A 22 -8.41 -21.99 0.10
CA GLN A 22 -9.79 -22.01 0.60
C GLN A 22 -10.02 -20.91 1.66
N THR A 23 -9.07 -20.73 2.59
CA THR A 23 -9.14 -19.67 3.61
C THR A 23 -9.11 -18.28 2.98
N ILE A 24 -8.28 -18.07 1.94
CA ILE A 24 -8.25 -16.83 1.15
C ILE A 24 -9.61 -16.58 0.49
N ARG A 25 -10.21 -17.61 -0.12
CA ARG A 25 -11.53 -17.49 -0.76
C ARG A 25 -12.58 -17.00 0.23
N GLU A 26 -12.65 -17.63 1.39
CA GLU A 26 -13.60 -17.28 2.46
C GLU A 26 -13.35 -15.86 2.96
N ALA A 27 -12.09 -15.49 3.18
CA ALA A 27 -11.74 -14.15 3.63
C ALA A 27 -12.15 -13.06 2.63
N CYS A 28 -11.86 -13.27 1.34
CA CYS A 28 -12.21 -12.33 0.28
C CYS A 28 -13.74 -12.18 0.12
N VAL A 29 -14.48 -13.28 0.16
CA VAL A 29 -15.95 -13.28 -0.03
C VAL A 29 -16.68 -12.67 1.17
N HIS A 30 -16.23 -12.93 2.39
CA HIS A 30 -16.93 -12.47 3.60
C HIS A 30 -16.47 -11.11 4.11
N TYR A 31 -15.19 -10.77 3.94
CA TYR A 31 -14.60 -9.57 4.53
C TYR A 31 -13.94 -8.64 3.53
N GLY A 32 -13.47 -9.17 2.40
CA GLY A 32 -12.60 -8.43 1.46
C GLY A 32 -11.19 -8.13 2.02
N PHE A 33 -10.88 -8.59 3.24
CA PHE A 33 -9.63 -8.33 3.96
C PHE A 33 -9.16 -9.58 4.72
N PHE A 34 -7.85 -9.71 4.88
CA PHE A 34 -7.18 -10.70 5.74
C PHE A 34 -5.79 -10.21 6.13
N TYR A 35 -5.22 -10.83 7.17
CA TYR A 35 -3.81 -10.63 7.53
C TYR A 35 -2.92 -11.63 6.80
N LEU A 36 -1.71 -11.20 6.44
CA LEU A 36 -0.72 -12.01 5.76
C LEU A 36 0.52 -12.13 6.64
N VAL A 37 1.00 -13.35 6.89
CA VAL A 37 2.22 -13.61 7.68
C VAL A 37 3.18 -14.49 6.89
N ASN A 38 4.45 -14.53 7.33
CA ASN A 38 5.51 -15.30 6.70
C ASN A 38 5.65 -15.02 5.18
N HIS A 39 5.37 -13.78 4.77
CA HIS A 39 5.38 -13.33 3.38
C HIS A 39 6.78 -13.16 2.78
N GLY A 40 7.83 -13.26 3.60
CA GLY A 40 9.23 -13.17 3.16
C GLY A 40 9.77 -11.74 3.01
N VAL A 41 9.07 -10.74 3.56
CA VAL A 41 9.61 -9.39 3.78
C VAL A 41 10.05 -9.33 5.22
N GLU A 42 11.31 -8.98 5.44
CA GLU A 42 11.92 -8.94 6.77
C GLU A 42 11.37 -7.79 7.62
N ASP A 43 11.13 -8.04 8.92
CA ASP A 43 10.62 -7.02 9.84
C ASP A 43 11.58 -5.83 9.96
N GLU A 44 12.90 -6.08 9.90
CA GLU A 44 13.91 -5.02 9.87
C GLU A 44 13.76 -4.11 8.65
N LEU A 45 13.39 -4.66 7.49
CA LEU A 45 13.16 -3.89 6.28
C LEU A 45 11.88 -3.07 6.38
N ILE A 46 10.79 -3.64 6.91
CA ILE A 46 9.53 -2.92 7.17
C ILE A 46 9.78 -1.74 8.12
N ASN A 47 10.47 -1.97 9.24
CA ASN A 47 10.83 -0.92 10.19
C ASN A 47 11.68 0.18 9.54
N LYS A 48 12.68 -0.21 8.75
CA LYS A 48 13.53 0.74 8.02
C LYS A 48 12.73 1.57 7.01
N VAL A 49 11.75 0.99 6.33
CA VAL A 49 10.85 1.72 5.41
C VAL A 49 10.04 2.78 6.18
N PHE A 50 9.46 2.43 7.32
CA PHE A 50 8.75 3.40 8.15
C PHE A 50 9.67 4.51 8.66
N ASP A 51 10.89 4.19 9.08
CA ASP A 51 11.86 5.18 9.55
C ASP A 51 12.30 6.13 8.42
N GLU A 52 12.63 5.62 7.24
CA GLU A 52 12.98 6.46 6.08
C GLU A 52 11.78 7.28 5.58
N SER A 53 10.57 6.72 5.64
CA SER A 53 9.32 7.44 5.36
C SER A 53 9.12 8.61 6.32
N LYS A 54 9.29 8.39 7.64
CA LYS A 54 9.21 9.45 8.67
C LYS A 54 10.24 10.55 8.43
N LYS A 55 11.49 10.19 8.11
CA LYS A 55 12.54 11.17 7.78
C LYS A 55 12.15 12.04 6.58
N PHE A 56 11.59 11.44 5.52
CA PHE A 56 11.09 12.18 4.37
C PHE A 56 9.98 13.16 4.74
N PHE A 57 8.94 12.70 5.44
CA PHE A 57 7.81 13.58 5.80
C PHE A 57 8.18 14.67 6.82
N SER A 58 9.26 14.47 7.58
CA SER A 58 9.84 15.48 8.48
C SER A 58 10.69 16.56 7.76
N LEU A 59 10.95 16.42 6.46
CA LEU A 59 11.67 17.45 5.70
C LEU A 59 10.86 18.76 5.66
N PRO A 60 11.54 19.92 5.56
CA PRO A 60 10.87 21.19 5.32
C PRO A 60 9.95 21.12 4.09
N MET A 61 8.79 21.78 4.15
CA MET A 61 7.80 21.72 3.08
C MET A 61 8.38 22.06 1.70
N HIS A 62 9.28 23.05 1.62
CA HIS A 62 9.90 23.42 0.35
C HIS A 62 10.75 22.31 -0.27
N GLU A 63 11.38 21.44 0.52
CA GLU A 63 12.11 20.27 0.02
C GLU A 63 11.13 19.19 -0.49
N LYS A 64 10.05 18.92 0.25
CA LYS A 64 9.01 17.96 -0.18
C LYS A 64 8.34 18.40 -1.50
N MET A 65 8.05 19.70 -1.63
CA MET A 65 7.40 20.27 -2.81
C MET A 65 8.29 20.27 -4.08
N LYS A 66 9.62 20.13 -3.97
CA LYS A 66 10.48 19.89 -5.15
C LYS A 66 10.11 18.58 -5.86
N LEU A 67 9.51 17.64 -5.14
CA LEU A 67 9.11 16.33 -5.64
C LEU A 67 7.60 16.23 -5.87
N THR A 68 6.92 17.35 -6.13
CA THR A 68 5.45 17.41 -6.31
C THR A 68 4.96 16.34 -7.30
N ARG A 69 3.83 15.71 -6.99
CA ARG A 69 3.25 14.62 -7.75
C ARG A 69 3.05 14.97 -9.24
N LYS A 70 3.66 14.17 -10.11
CA LYS A 70 3.53 14.22 -11.58
C LYS A 70 3.35 12.81 -12.09
N GLU A 71 2.40 12.60 -13.00
CA GLU A 71 2.14 11.27 -13.61
C GLU A 71 2.05 10.14 -12.56
N ASN A 72 1.30 10.41 -11.48
CA ASN A 72 1.08 9.50 -10.35
C ASN A 72 2.30 9.18 -9.47
N ARG A 73 3.44 9.87 -9.62
CA ARG A 73 4.66 9.67 -8.82
C ARG A 73 5.06 10.95 -8.09
N GLY A 74 5.65 10.82 -6.91
CA GLY A 74 6.09 11.94 -6.07
C GLY A 74 5.12 12.30 -4.95
N TYR A 75 5.34 13.47 -4.37
CA TYR A 75 4.73 13.99 -3.15
C TYR A 75 3.39 14.70 -3.38
N SER A 76 2.40 14.40 -2.54
CA SER A 76 1.16 15.18 -2.42
C SER A 76 1.03 15.74 -0.99
N PRO A 77 0.82 17.06 -0.81
CA PRO A 77 0.66 17.66 0.51
C PRO A 77 -0.70 17.33 1.15
N LEU A 78 -0.85 17.69 2.42
CA LEU A 78 -2.13 17.61 3.14
C LEU A 78 -3.28 18.22 2.32
N PHE A 79 -4.45 17.59 2.36
CA PHE A 79 -5.67 18.00 1.68
C PHE A 79 -5.59 18.02 0.14
N ALA A 80 -4.48 17.59 -0.47
CA ALA A 80 -4.35 17.54 -1.93
C ALA A 80 -5.19 16.43 -2.57
N GLU A 81 -5.55 15.41 -1.80
CA GLU A 81 -6.34 14.27 -2.26
C GLU A 81 -7.70 14.26 -1.59
N LYS A 82 -8.71 13.89 -2.36
CA LYS A 82 -10.08 13.72 -1.89
C LYS A 82 -10.64 12.46 -2.53
N LEU A 83 -10.67 11.38 -1.77
CA LEU A 83 -11.05 10.07 -2.31
C LEU A 83 -12.57 9.91 -2.39
N ASP A 84 -13.31 10.51 -1.46
CA ASP A 84 -14.75 10.72 -1.58
C ASP A 84 -15.03 12.10 -2.19
N THR A 85 -15.27 12.13 -3.50
CA THR A 85 -15.53 13.37 -4.25
C THR A 85 -16.88 14.01 -3.90
N SER A 86 -17.79 13.27 -3.27
CA SER A 86 -19.14 13.73 -2.92
C SER A 86 -19.22 14.49 -1.59
N ALA A 87 -18.26 14.26 -0.71
CA ALA A 87 -18.23 14.87 0.62
C ALA A 87 -17.87 16.36 0.60
N LYS A 88 -18.24 17.13 1.62
CA LYS A 88 -18.06 18.60 1.66
C LYS A 88 -16.75 19.07 2.32
N PHE A 89 -15.89 18.16 2.77
CA PHE A 89 -14.62 18.50 3.44
C PHE A 89 -13.53 18.96 2.44
N MET A 90 -12.51 19.66 2.96
CA MET A 90 -11.42 20.26 2.18
C MET A 90 -10.54 19.26 1.44
N GLY A 91 -10.27 18.10 2.04
CA GLY A 91 -9.45 17.00 1.52
C GLY A 91 -9.03 16.06 2.65
N ASP A 92 -8.38 14.96 2.29
CA ASP A 92 -7.86 13.98 3.26
C ASP A 92 -6.73 14.60 4.10
N LEU A 93 -6.78 14.41 5.42
CA LEU A 93 -5.75 14.84 6.36
C LEU A 93 -4.56 13.87 6.35
N LYS A 94 -3.91 13.77 5.18
CA LYS A 94 -2.72 12.96 4.96
C LYS A 94 -1.82 13.58 3.91
N GLU A 95 -0.53 13.35 4.04
CA GLU A 95 0.43 13.60 2.98
C GLU A 95 0.93 12.27 2.43
N THR A 96 1.23 12.24 1.13
CA THR A 96 1.53 10.98 0.43
C THR A 96 2.78 11.10 -0.43
N PHE A 97 3.47 9.99 -0.63
CA PHE A 97 4.52 9.88 -1.65
C PHE A 97 4.34 8.61 -2.46
N ASN A 98 4.22 8.74 -3.77
CA ASN A 98 4.03 7.61 -4.68
C ASN A 98 5.31 7.27 -5.45
N ILE A 99 5.67 6.00 -5.45
CA ILE A 99 6.76 5.42 -6.24
C ILE A 99 6.10 4.44 -7.20
N GLY A 100 6.23 4.67 -8.50
CA GLY A 100 5.79 3.73 -9.53
C GLY A 100 6.79 2.60 -9.75
N PRO A 101 6.60 1.79 -10.80
CA PRO A 101 7.50 0.69 -11.13
C PRO A 101 8.98 1.11 -11.21
N ILE A 102 9.88 0.34 -10.58
CA ILE A 102 11.30 0.68 -10.44
C ILE A 102 12.15 0.23 -11.63
N LYS A 103 11.66 -0.72 -12.45
CA LYS A 103 12.37 -1.13 -13.66
C LYS A 103 12.28 -0.04 -14.72
N ASP A 104 13.42 0.54 -15.06
CA ASP A 104 13.56 1.52 -16.12
C ASP A 104 13.30 0.85 -17.48
N LEU A 105 12.05 0.94 -17.95
CA LEU A 105 11.72 0.61 -19.34
C LEU A 105 12.09 1.82 -20.22
N PRO A 106 12.58 1.61 -21.45
CA PRO A 106 12.74 2.70 -22.41
C PRO A 106 11.41 3.47 -22.53
N HIS A 107 11.46 4.80 -22.39
CA HIS A 107 10.28 5.70 -22.39
C HIS A 107 9.34 5.56 -21.19
N SER A 108 9.77 4.95 -20.08
CA SER A 108 8.98 4.95 -18.85
C SER A 108 9.05 6.29 -18.12
N VAL A 109 7.94 6.63 -17.46
CA VAL A 109 7.88 7.75 -16.53
C VAL A 109 8.79 7.48 -15.35
N LEU A 110 9.80 8.33 -15.16
CA LEU A 110 10.79 8.20 -14.10
C LEU A 110 10.18 8.47 -12.71
N ASN A 111 10.63 7.68 -11.72
CA ASN A 111 10.36 7.96 -10.33
C ASN A 111 11.07 9.23 -9.85
N GLN A 112 10.44 9.91 -8.90
CA GLN A 112 11.02 11.03 -8.18
C GLN A 112 11.73 10.50 -6.94
N TRP A 113 12.92 11.01 -6.65
CA TRP A 113 13.73 10.57 -5.50
C TRP A 113 14.19 11.79 -4.71
N PRO A 114 14.14 11.76 -3.36
CA PRO A 114 14.77 12.80 -2.57
C PRO A 114 16.29 12.79 -2.77
N SER A 115 16.93 13.94 -2.50
CA SER A 115 18.38 14.06 -2.60
C SER A 115 19.07 13.06 -1.67
N GLU A 116 20.05 12.33 -2.21
CA GLU A 116 20.89 11.41 -1.44
C GLU A 116 21.76 12.15 -0.41
N GLU A 117 21.94 13.46 -0.55
CA GLU A 117 22.58 14.31 0.46
C GLU A 117 21.82 14.30 1.79
N PHE A 118 20.48 14.37 1.72
CA PHE A 118 19.63 14.41 2.91
C PHE A 118 19.15 13.02 3.33
N LEU A 119 18.90 12.14 2.35
CA LEU A 119 18.26 10.85 2.55
C LEU A 119 18.98 9.74 1.76
N PRO A 120 20.25 9.44 2.08
CA PRO A 120 21.08 8.51 1.31
C PRO A 120 20.54 7.08 1.31
N SER A 121 19.83 6.67 2.37
CA SER A 121 19.27 5.33 2.50
C SER A 121 17.87 5.18 1.93
N TRP A 122 17.20 6.26 1.54
CA TRP A 122 15.77 6.23 1.24
C TRP A 122 15.47 5.46 -0.04
N ARG A 123 16.09 5.85 -1.16
CA ARG A 123 15.94 5.15 -2.45
C ARG A 123 16.28 3.66 -2.35
N PRO A 124 17.46 3.23 -1.86
CA PRO A 124 17.78 1.80 -1.79
C PRO A 124 16.83 1.03 -0.86
N THR A 125 16.35 1.64 0.23
CA THR A 125 15.37 1.01 1.14
C THR A 125 14.02 0.80 0.44
N MET A 126 13.47 1.84 -0.20
CA MET A 126 12.18 1.73 -0.90
C MET A 126 12.27 0.76 -2.08
N THR A 127 13.40 0.74 -2.79
CA THR A 127 13.64 -0.24 -3.87
C THR A 127 13.67 -1.67 -3.36
N SER A 128 14.43 -1.93 -2.30
CA SER A 128 14.50 -3.28 -1.72
C SER A 128 13.13 -3.73 -1.20
N TYR A 129 12.36 -2.83 -0.58
CA TYR A 129 11.01 -3.14 -0.12
C TYR A 129 10.06 -3.42 -1.27
N TYR A 130 10.10 -2.60 -2.33
CA TYR A 130 9.29 -2.81 -3.53
C TYR A 130 9.49 -4.21 -4.11
N ASP A 131 10.72 -4.65 -4.34
CA ASP A 131 11.00 -5.97 -4.92
C ASP A 131 10.49 -7.13 -4.04
N LYS A 132 10.67 -7.00 -2.72
CA LYS A 132 10.22 -8.00 -1.73
C LYS A 132 8.69 -8.09 -1.68
N VAL A 133 7.99 -6.95 -1.67
CA VAL A 133 6.52 -6.90 -1.68
C VAL A 133 5.95 -7.40 -3.00
N ILE A 134 6.59 -7.12 -4.14
CA ILE A 134 6.21 -7.70 -5.44
C ILE A 134 6.33 -9.23 -5.41
N SER A 135 7.41 -9.77 -4.82
CA SER A 135 7.56 -11.21 -4.67
C SER A 135 6.44 -11.82 -3.83
N ALA A 136 6.11 -11.20 -2.68
CA ALA A 136 4.98 -11.62 -1.85
C ALA A 136 3.64 -11.57 -2.60
N GLY A 137 3.39 -10.47 -3.33
CA GLY A 137 2.18 -10.31 -4.13
C GLY A 137 2.03 -11.38 -5.22
N LYS A 138 3.12 -11.75 -5.90
CA LYS A 138 3.10 -12.84 -6.89
C LYS A 138 2.73 -14.19 -6.28
N LYS A 139 3.31 -14.53 -5.13
CA LYS A 139 2.95 -15.77 -4.39
C LYS A 139 1.48 -15.76 -3.96
N LEU A 140 0.99 -14.61 -3.49
CA LEU A 140 -0.40 -14.45 -3.12
C LEU A 140 -1.33 -14.61 -4.33
N LEU A 141 -0.96 -14.09 -5.50
CA LEU A 141 -1.73 -14.29 -6.74
C LEU A 141 -1.81 -15.76 -7.15
N THR A 142 -0.75 -16.55 -6.96
CA THR A 142 -0.79 -18.01 -7.15
C THR A 142 -1.86 -18.67 -6.28
N LEU A 143 -1.92 -18.31 -4.99
CA LEU A 143 -2.94 -18.83 -4.07
C LEU A 143 -4.35 -18.32 -4.40
N ILE A 144 -4.49 -17.08 -4.87
CA ILE A 144 -5.77 -16.53 -5.34
C ILE A 144 -6.25 -17.29 -6.59
N ALA A 145 -5.34 -17.68 -7.50
CA ALA A 145 -5.72 -18.49 -8.66
C ALA A 145 -6.31 -19.83 -8.22
N LEU A 146 -5.66 -20.51 -7.27
CA LEU A 146 -6.18 -21.74 -6.67
C LEU A 146 -7.53 -21.53 -5.97
N ALA A 147 -7.69 -20.41 -5.24
CA ALA A 147 -8.95 -20.05 -4.57
C ALA A 147 -10.12 -19.85 -5.56
N LEU A 148 -9.80 -19.49 -6.81
CA LEU A 148 -10.74 -19.36 -7.92
C LEU A 148 -10.93 -20.66 -8.71
N ASN A 149 -10.34 -21.78 -8.27
CA ASN A 149 -10.28 -23.05 -9.00
C ASN A 149 -9.62 -22.91 -10.39
N LEU A 150 -8.62 -22.03 -10.51
CA LEU A 150 -7.81 -21.85 -11.71
C LEU A 150 -6.46 -22.55 -11.53
N ASP A 151 -5.74 -22.69 -12.65
CA ASP A 151 -4.33 -23.10 -12.65
C ASP A 151 -3.48 -22.12 -11.83
N GLU A 152 -2.56 -22.63 -11.01
CA GLU A 152 -1.75 -21.81 -10.08
C GLU A 152 -0.92 -20.71 -10.79
N THR A 153 -0.59 -20.93 -12.07
CA THR A 153 0.16 -19.99 -12.92
C THR A 153 -0.75 -19.15 -13.82
N PHE A 154 -2.08 -19.19 -13.64
CA PHE A 154 -3.04 -18.49 -14.49
C PHE A 154 -2.72 -17.00 -14.66
N PHE A 155 -2.47 -16.29 -13.56
CA PHE A 155 -2.16 -14.85 -13.60
C PHE A 155 -0.80 -14.55 -14.24
N GLU A 156 0.16 -15.48 -14.16
CA GLU A 156 1.42 -15.37 -14.89
C GLU A 156 1.19 -15.57 -16.40
N LYS A 157 0.46 -16.63 -16.79
CA LYS A 157 0.15 -16.97 -18.19
C LYS A 157 -0.56 -15.82 -18.94
N ILE A 158 -1.45 -15.09 -18.27
CA ILE A 158 -2.13 -13.92 -18.87
C ILE A 158 -1.33 -12.61 -18.78
N GLY A 159 -0.12 -12.67 -18.21
CA GLY A 159 0.83 -11.55 -18.14
C GLY A 159 0.61 -10.57 -16.99
N ALA A 160 -0.28 -10.86 -16.04
CA ALA A 160 -0.55 -9.97 -14.90
C ALA A 160 0.69 -9.77 -13.99
N SER A 161 1.64 -10.71 -14.03
CA SER A 161 2.87 -10.67 -13.23
C SER A 161 4.14 -10.21 -13.97
N HIS A 162 4.08 -9.98 -15.29
CA HIS A 162 5.27 -9.70 -16.11
C HIS A 162 5.80 -8.27 -15.91
N ASN A 163 4.90 -7.29 -15.95
CA ASN A 163 5.19 -5.87 -15.70
C ASN A 163 4.11 -5.31 -14.78
N PRO A 164 4.13 -5.66 -13.48
CA PRO A 164 3.12 -5.14 -12.56
C PRO A 164 3.22 -3.62 -12.56
N HIS A 165 2.14 -2.93 -12.94
CA HIS A 165 1.98 -1.49 -12.78
C HIS A 165 1.72 -1.14 -11.31
N ALA A 166 2.50 -1.72 -10.41
CA ALA A 166 2.36 -1.61 -8.97
C ALA A 166 3.01 -0.31 -8.48
N PHE A 167 2.31 0.37 -7.58
CA PHE A 167 2.76 1.58 -6.92
C PHE A 167 3.01 1.29 -5.45
N LEU A 168 4.15 1.76 -4.95
CA LEU A 168 4.42 1.86 -3.52
C LEU A 168 3.97 3.26 -3.07
N ARG A 169 3.08 3.29 -2.08
CA ARG A 169 2.49 4.52 -1.55
C ARG A 169 2.86 4.66 -0.09
N LEU A 170 3.61 5.72 0.23
CA LEU A 170 3.92 6.11 1.60
C LEU A 170 2.87 7.10 2.09
N LEU A 171 2.41 6.95 3.33
CA LEU A 171 1.34 7.74 3.92
C LEU A 171 1.81 8.27 5.28
N HIS A 172 1.56 9.55 5.55
CA HIS A 172 1.75 10.14 6.86
C HIS A 172 0.48 10.92 7.27
N TYR A 173 -0.01 10.61 8.46
CA TYR A 173 -1.17 11.24 9.08
C TYR A 173 -0.68 12.06 10.29
N PRO A 174 -0.86 13.39 10.33
CA PRO A 174 -0.19 14.27 11.29
C PRO A 174 -0.70 14.17 12.75
N GLY A 175 -1.64 13.28 13.06
CA GLY A 175 -2.07 12.95 14.43
C GLY A 175 -2.86 14.03 15.18
N GLU A 176 -2.79 15.30 14.78
CA GLU A 176 -3.55 16.39 15.40
C GLU A 176 -4.83 16.70 14.62
N PRO A 177 -6.02 16.57 15.23
CA PRO A 177 -7.17 17.30 14.78
C PRO A 177 -6.93 18.75 15.18
N ALA A 178 -6.33 19.53 14.30
CA ALA A 178 -6.45 20.98 14.40
C ALA A 178 -7.96 21.25 14.57
N SER A 179 -8.34 21.90 15.67
CA SER A 179 -9.62 22.56 15.98
C SER A 179 -10.63 22.73 14.83
N LEU A 180 -11.17 21.65 14.26
CA LEU A 180 -12.03 21.71 13.09
C LEU A 180 -13.44 21.30 13.52
N HIS A 181 -14.32 22.28 13.53
CA HIS A 181 -15.77 22.12 13.61
C HIS A 181 -16.36 21.39 12.37
N GLU A 182 -15.52 20.74 11.57
CA GLU A 182 -15.83 20.08 10.29
C GLU A 182 -15.34 18.63 10.30
N GLU A 183 -16.11 17.73 9.67
CA GLU A 183 -15.74 16.33 9.49
C GLU A 183 -14.40 16.21 8.75
N THR A 184 -13.36 15.82 9.47
CA THR A 184 -12.02 15.58 8.93
C THR A 184 -11.70 14.09 8.97
N TYR A 185 -11.27 13.56 7.83
CA TYR A 185 -10.88 12.15 7.67
C TYR A 185 -9.39 12.09 7.36
N GLY A 186 -8.67 11.15 7.98
CA GLY A 186 -7.28 10.86 7.61
C GLY A 186 -7.21 10.40 6.15
N ALA A 187 -8.03 9.41 5.80
CA ALA A 187 -8.36 9.04 4.43
C ALA A 187 -9.86 8.76 4.37
N SER A 188 -10.59 9.39 3.46
CA SER A 188 -12.03 9.17 3.31
C SER A 188 -12.35 7.78 2.74
N ALA A 189 -13.60 7.33 2.85
CA ALA A 189 -14.03 6.03 2.32
C ALA A 189 -13.81 5.92 0.81
N HIS A 190 -13.26 4.77 0.37
CA HIS A 190 -12.99 4.45 -1.03
C HIS A 190 -12.72 2.96 -1.21
N SER A 191 -12.65 2.52 -2.46
CA SER A 191 -12.07 1.24 -2.86
C SER A 191 -10.74 1.47 -3.59
N ASP A 192 -9.81 0.54 -3.41
CA ASP A 192 -8.54 0.58 -4.12
C ASP A 192 -8.70 0.18 -5.59
N TYR A 193 -7.80 0.70 -6.43
CA TYR A 193 -7.65 0.25 -7.81
C TYR A 193 -6.69 -0.94 -7.87
N GLY A 194 -6.91 -1.84 -8.83
CA GLY A 194 -5.99 -2.94 -9.14
C GLY A 194 -6.49 -4.29 -8.67
N MET A 195 -5.57 -5.26 -8.55
CA MET A 195 -5.90 -6.65 -8.20
C MET A 195 -5.90 -6.89 -6.69
N ILE A 196 -4.84 -6.44 -6.01
CA ILE A 196 -4.64 -6.60 -4.56
C ILE A 196 -3.86 -5.40 -4.02
N THR A 197 -4.11 -5.05 -2.75
CA THR A 197 -3.32 -4.10 -1.98
C THR A 197 -2.67 -4.81 -0.81
N LEU A 198 -1.34 -4.69 -0.67
CA LEU A 198 -0.61 -5.11 0.51
C LEU A 198 -0.35 -3.90 1.39
N LEU A 199 -1.01 -3.84 2.54
CA LEU A 199 -0.98 -2.70 3.46
C LEU A 199 -0.20 -3.06 4.72
N ALA A 200 0.86 -2.30 5.00
CA ALA A 200 1.57 -2.32 6.28
C ALA A 200 1.22 -1.07 7.10
N THR A 201 1.12 -1.22 8.42
CA THR A 201 0.89 -0.10 9.36
C THR A 201 1.97 -0.08 10.44
N ASP A 202 2.15 1.08 11.07
CA ASP A 202 3.08 1.27 12.19
C ASP A 202 2.48 0.90 13.56
N GLY A 203 1.29 0.27 13.55
CA GLY A 203 0.53 -0.10 14.75
C GLY A 203 -0.42 0.99 15.27
N VAL A 204 -0.35 2.23 14.76
CA VAL A 204 -1.35 3.26 15.09
C VAL A 204 -2.69 2.90 14.47
N ARG A 205 -3.75 2.88 15.28
CA ARG A 205 -5.10 2.48 14.85
C ARG A 205 -5.77 3.61 14.07
N GLY A 206 -6.51 3.27 13.02
CA GLY A 206 -7.27 4.24 12.22
C GLY A 206 -7.97 3.64 11.00
N LEU A 207 -7.49 2.51 10.49
CA LEU A 207 -8.14 1.80 9.39
C LEU A 207 -9.52 1.25 9.80
N GLN A 208 -10.51 1.49 8.95
CA GLN A 208 -11.84 0.91 9.01
C GLN A 208 -12.21 0.38 7.62
N ALA A 209 -12.94 -0.73 7.58
CA ALA A 209 -13.46 -1.31 6.35
C ALA A 209 -14.99 -1.31 6.40
N CYS A 210 -15.62 -0.99 5.28
CA CYS A 210 -17.05 -1.18 5.09
C CYS A 210 -17.28 -2.62 4.62
N LEU A 211 -18.15 -3.36 5.30
CA LEU A 211 -18.62 -4.66 4.83
C LEU A 211 -19.93 -4.44 4.08
N GLU A 212 -20.00 -4.88 2.82
CA GLU A 212 -21.27 -4.95 2.11
C GLU A 212 -22.11 -6.06 2.77
N GLN A 213 -23.29 -5.69 3.26
CA GLN A 213 -24.29 -6.63 3.81
C GLN A 213 -25.21 -7.15 2.70
#